data_AF-A0A7S3F488-F1
#
_entry.id   AF-A0A7S3F488-F1
#
_cell.length_a   1.000
_cell.length_b   1.000
_cell.length_c   1.000
_cell.angle_alpha   90.00
_cell.angle_beta   90.00
_cell.angle_gamma   90.00
#
_symmetry.space_group_name_H-M   'P 1'
#
loop_
_entity.id
_entity.type
_entity.pdbx_description
1 polymer ?
#
loop_
_entity_poly.entity_id
_entity_poly.type
_entity_poly.pdbx_seq_one_letter_code
_entity_poly.pdbx_strand_id
1 'polypeptide(L)'
;DICATRFPEHSKSALQSFIAQGKVLVDGQPVTKAGTKLADDPSKPGQVVLTAEVPRYVSRAGLKLEAALEAFPDLAHAVARGAVALDSGLSTGGFSDCLRQYGASRVYGV
;
A
#
# COMPACT_ATOMS: atom_id res chain seq x y z
N ASP A 1 -12.98 5.46 11.40
CA ASP A 1 -12.53 6.83 11.72
C ASP A 1 -11.32 6.89 12.63
N ILE A 2 -11.33 6.25 13.80
CA ILE A 2 -10.18 6.28 14.74
C ILE A 2 -8.84 5.93 14.08
N CYS A 3 -8.78 4.87 13.28
CA CYS A 3 -7.55 4.51 12.55
C CYS A 3 -7.11 5.61 11.56
N ALA A 4 -8.05 6.26 10.86
CA ALA A 4 -7.70 7.32 9.90
C ALA A 4 -7.19 8.58 10.59
N THR A 5 -7.67 8.87 11.81
CA THR A 5 -7.15 9.97 12.63
C THR A 5 -5.78 9.65 13.21
N ARG A 6 -5.53 8.40 13.63
CA ARG A 6 -4.25 7.99 14.25
C ARG A 6 -3.15 7.67 13.24
N PHE A 7 -3.51 7.25 12.01
CA PHE A 7 -2.59 6.86 10.95
C PHE A 7 -2.92 7.61 9.64
N PRO A 8 -2.81 8.94 9.62
CA PRO A 8 -3.20 9.79 8.49
C PRO A 8 -2.36 9.56 7.21
N GLU A 9 -1.18 8.96 7.34
CA GLU A 9 -0.29 8.58 6.24
C GLU A 9 -0.85 7.44 5.38
N HIS A 10 -1.87 6.73 5.86
CA HIS A 10 -2.51 5.64 5.15
C HIS A 10 -3.89 6.03 4.63
N SER A 11 -4.20 5.59 3.41
CA SER A 11 -5.55 5.76 2.86
C SER A 11 -6.57 4.94 3.66
N LYS A 12 -7.84 5.36 3.63
CA LYS A 12 -8.94 4.61 4.27
C LYS A 12 -9.01 3.16 3.77
N SER A 13 -8.80 2.93 2.47
CA SER A 13 -8.81 1.59 1.88
C SER A 13 -7.62 0.73 2.36
N ALA A 14 -6.43 1.32 2.53
CA ALA A 14 -5.28 0.64 3.11
C ALA A 14 -5.57 0.23 4.57
N LEU A 15 -6.09 1.15 5.38
CA LEU A 15 -6.45 0.87 6.78
C LEU A 15 -7.53 -0.21 6.89
N GLN A 16 -8.55 -0.19 6.05
CA GLN A 16 -9.57 -1.25 6.01
C GLN A 16 -8.96 -2.61 5.65
N SER A 17 -8.02 -2.64 4.71
CA SER A 17 -7.28 -3.84 4.34
C SER A 17 -6.41 -4.35 5.50
N PHE A 18 -5.70 -3.46 6.19
CA PHE A 18 -4.90 -3.82 7.37
C PHE A 18 -5.74 -4.38 8.50
N ILE A 19 -6.91 -3.78 8.76
CA ILE A 19 -7.89 -4.32 9.70
C ILE A 19 -8.32 -5.71 9.24
N ALA A 20 -8.78 -5.89 8.00
CA ALA A 20 -9.21 -7.20 7.50
C ALA A 20 -8.12 -8.30 7.60
N GLN A 21 -6.85 -7.91 7.50
CA GLN A 21 -5.68 -8.79 7.65
C GLN A 21 -5.26 -9.03 9.12
N GLY A 22 -5.96 -8.46 10.09
CA GLY A 22 -5.61 -8.56 11.52
C GLY A 22 -4.35 -7.78 11.90
N LYS A 23 -3.94 -6.81 11.07
CA LYS A 23 -2.75 -5.96 11.28
C LYS A 23 -3.03 -4.74 12.16
N VAL A 24 -4.25 -4.62 12.70
CA VAL A 24 -4.59 -3.60 13.69
C VAL A 24 -4.91 -4.29 15.00
N LEU A 25 -4.15 -3.95 16.04
CA LEU A 25 -4.38 -4.42 17.40
C LEU A 25 -5.11 -3.34 18.20
N VAL A 26 -6.06 -3.77 19.01
CA VAL A 26 -6.75 -2.96 20.02
C VAL A 26 -6.53 -3.65 21.35
N ASP A 27 -5.85 -2.96 22.28
CA ASP A 27 -5.49 -3.50 23.60
C ASP A 27 -4.80 -4.87 23.51
N GLY A 28 -3.90 -4.99 22.51
CA GLY A 28 -3.13 -6.21 22.23
C GLY A 28 -3.89 -7.30 21.46
N GLN A 29 -5.17 -7.11 21.16
CA GLN A 29 -5.98 -8.10 20.42
C GLN A 29 -6.20 -7.68 18.97
N PRO A 30 -6.02 -8.59 17.99
CA PRO A 30 -6.23 -8.26 16.58
C PRO A 30 -7.72 -8.04 16.29
N VAL A 31 -8.01 -6.96 15.55
CA VAL A 31 -9.36 -6.64 15.07
C VAL A 31 -9.41 -6.86 13.57
N THR A 32 -10.42 -7.59 13.10
CA THR A 32 -10.59 -7.97 11.69
C THR A 32 -11.77 -7.30 10.98
N LYS A 33 -12.57 -6.50 11.70
CA LYS A 33 -13.72 -5.78 11.16
C LYS A 33 -13.57 -4.28 11.38
N ALA A 34 -13.60 -3.50 10.30
CA ALA A 34 -13.46 -2.05 10.37
C ALA A 34 -14.60 -1.35 11.13
N GLY A 35 -15.75 -2.02 11.28
CA GLY A 35 -16.90 -1.55 12.06
C GLY A 35 -16.89 -1.96 13.54
N THR A 36 -15.82 -2.59 14.03
CA THR A 36 -15.70 -2.91 15.46
C THR A 36 -15.72 -1.63 16.28
N LYS A 37 -16.73 -1.49 17.15
CA LYS A 37 -16.82 -0.37 18.08
C LYS A 37 -15.73 -0.51 19.14
N LEU A 38 -15.02 0.57 19.39
CA LEU A 38 -14.13 0.68 20.54
C LEU A 38 -14.92 1.19 21.74
N ALA A 39 -14.47 0.88 22.95
CA ALA A 39 -15.06 1.47 24.14
C ALA A 39 -14.85 3.00 24.08
N ASP A 40 -15.94 3.76 24.11
CA ASP A 40 -15.94 5.23 24.15
C ASP A 40 -15.71 5.72 25.60
N ASP A 41 -14.64 5.24 26.25
CA ASP A 41 -14.22 5.75 27.55
C ASP A 41 -13.09 6.78 27.36
N PRO A 42 -13.36 8.10 27.55
CA PRO A 42 -12.34 9.14 27.42
C PRO A 42 -11.21 9.01 28.45
N SER A 43 -11.44 8.31 29.56
CA SER A 43 -10.45 8.08 30.61
C SER A 43 -9.50 6.92 30.31
N LYS A 44 -9.87 6.04 29.36
CA LYS A 44 -9.07 4.90 28.89
C LYS A 44 -9.23 4.73 27.37
N PRO A 45 -8.63 5.61 26.56
CA PRO A 45 -8.65 5.43 25.12
C PRO A 45 -7.92 4.14 24.77
N GLY A 46 -8.64 3.17 24.20
CA GLY A 46 -8.06 1.88 23.80
C GLY A 46 -6.77 2.07 23.00
N GLN A 47 -5.75 1.27 23.33
CA GLN A 47 -4.47 1.31 22.66
C GLN A 47 -4.61 0.70 21.28
N VAL A 48 -4.46 1.50 20.23
CA VAL A 48 -4.54 1.05 18.84
C VAL A 48 -3.13 1.01 18.27
N VAL A 49 -2.70 -0.16 17.82
CA VAL A 49 -1.37 -0.38 17.23
C VAL A 49 -1.54 -0.92 15.81
N LEU A 50 -0.90 -0.26 14.84
CA LEU A 50 -0.80 -0.76 13.48
C LEU A 50 0.49 -1.57 13.34
N THR A 51 0.36 -2.84 12.98
CA THR A 51 1.48 -3.77 12.74
C THR A 51 1.67 -4.08 11.26
N ALA A 52 1.00 -3.31 10.38
CA ALA A 52 1.19 -3.41 8.95
C ALA A 52 2.52 -2.78 8.54
N GLU A 53 3.26 -3.48 7.68
CA GLU A 53 4.40 -2.89 6.99
C GLU A 53 3.90 -1.98 5.88
N VAL A 54 4.61 -0.88 5.64
CA VAL A 54 4.33 -0.01 4.49
C VAL A 54 4.64 -0.81 3.23
N PRO A 55 3.65 -1.11 2.38
CA PRO A 55 3.91 -1.87 1.17
C PRO A 55 4.77 -1.02 0.23
N ARG A 56 5.75 -1.65 -0.42
CA ARG A 56 6.64 -0.99 -1.39
C ARG A 56 5.86 -0.34 -2.53
N TYR A 57 4.77 -0.95 -2.97
CA TYR A 57 3.93 -0.45 -4.06
C TYR A 57 2.49 -0.22 -3.60
N VAL A 58 1.81 0.75 -4.21
CA VAL A 58 0.39 1.09 -3.93
C VAL A 58 -0.58 -0.07 -4.17
N SER A 59 -0.17 -1.12 -4.89
CA SER A 59 -0.91 -2.38 -4.96
C SER A 59 0.03 -3.57 -5.17
N ARG A 60 -0.47 -4.78 -4.86
CA ARG A 60 0.28 -6.04 -5.07
C ARG A 60 0.67 -6.29 -6.53
N ALA A 61 0.06 -5.58 -7.49
CA ALA A 61 0.45 -5.69 -8.89
C ALA A 61 1.90 -5.21 -9.09
N GLY A 62 2.37 -4.20 -8.36
CA GLY A 62 3.75 -3.72 -8.49
C GLY A 62 4.80 -4.82 -8.32
N LEU A 63 4.58 -5.73 -7.37
CA LEU A 63 5.45 -6.91 -7.14
C LEU A 63 5.54 -7.84 -8.35
N LYS A 64 4.48 -7.91 -9.17
CA LYS A 64 4.48 -8.73 -10.39
C LYS A 64 5.36 -8.12 -11.47
N LEU A 65 5.27 -6.79 -11.64
CA LEU A 65 6.11 -6.09 -12.61
C LEU A 65 7.56 -6.04 -12.15
N GLU A 66 7.82 -5.86 -10.84
CA GLU A 66 9.16 -5.97 -10.27
C GLU A 66 9.81 -7.31 -10.61
N ALA A 67 9.12 -8.43 -10.35
CA ALA A 67 9.62 -9.75 -10.68
C ALA A 67 9.92 -9.91 -12.18
N ALA A 68 9.12 -9.28 -13.05
CA ALA A 68 9.39 -9.27 -14.49
C ALA A 68 10.65 -8.43 -14.83
N LEU A 69 10.82 -7.25 -14.24
CA LEU A 69 12.03 -6.44 -14.44
C LEU A 69 13.29 -7.17 -13.97
N GLU A 70 13.23 -7.86 -12.83
CA GLU A 70 14.33 -8.70 -12.33
C GLU A 70 14.66 -9.86 -13.28
N ALA A 71 13.63 -10.47 -13.89
CA ALA A 71 13.81 -11.55 -14.85
C ALA A 71 14.30 -11.09 -16.23
N PHE A 72 14.12 -9.80 -16.59
CA PHE A 72 14.52 -9.22 -17.88
C PHE A 72 15.46 -8.02 -17.69
N PRO A 73 16.78 -8.26 -17.48
CA PRO A 73 17.73 -7.20 -17.13
C PRO A 73 17.83 -6.06 -18.15
N ASP A 74 17.71 -6.34 -19.45
CA ASP A 74 17.73 -5.30 -20.48
C ASP A 74 16.53 -4.33 -20.35
N LEU A 75 15.35 -4.86 -20.01
CA LEU A 75 14.16 -4.08 -19.76
C LEU A 75 14.31 -3.25 -18.47
N ALA A 76 14.77 -3.87 -17.39
CA ALA A 76 15.10 -3.18 -16.14
C ALA A 76 16.10 -2.04 -16.37
N HIS A 77 17.14 -2.28 -17.16
CA HIS A 77 18.16 -1.28 -17.47
C HIS A 77 17.62 -0.14 -18.33
N ALA A 78 16.71 -0.41 -19.27
CA ALA A 78 16.01 0.64 -20.00
C ALA A 78 15.16 1.52 -19.07
N VAL A 79 14.37 0.91 -18.17
CA VAL A 79 13.55 1.63 -17.19
C VAL A 79 14.40 2.49 -16.26
N ALA A 80 15.47 1.92 -15.68
CA ALA A 80 16.36 2.62 -14.75
C ALA A 80 17.09 3.82 -15.36
N ARG A 81 17.27 3.84 -16.69
CA ARG A 81 17.86 4.98 -17.43
C ARG A 81 16.83 6.03 -17.84
N GLY A 82 15.62 5.98 -17.29
CA GLY A 82 14.60 6.98 -17.57
C GLY A 82 13.77 6.69 -18.81
N ALA A 83 13.50 5.43 -19.14
CA ALA A 83 12.54 5.12 -20.21
C ALA A 83 11.18 5.79 -19.96
N VAL A 84 10.50 6.11 -21.04
CA VAL A 84 9.09 6.52 -21.04
C VAL A 84 8.25 5.26 -21.24
N ALA A 85 7.31 5.00 -20.33
CA ALA A 85 6.50 3.78 -20.33
C ALA A 85 5.00 4.07 -20.50
N LEU A 86 4.27 3.09 -21.02
CA LEU A 86 2.81 3.05 -21.09
C LEU A 86 2.30 1.91 -20.18
N ASP A 87 1.47 2.24 -19.19
CA ASP A 87 0.69 1.31 -18.38
C ASP A 87 -0.73 1.24 -18.95
N SER A 88 -0.94 0.30 -19.89
CA SER A 88 -2.19 0.17 -20.68
C SER A 88 -3.38 -0.46 -19.91
N GLY A 89 -3.25 -0.61 -18.60
CA GLY A 89 -4.28 -1.20 -17.73
C GLY A 89 -4.28 -0.56 -16.36
N LEU A 90 -4.22 0.78 -16.34
CA LEU A 90 -4.08 1.53 -15.11
C LEU A 90 -5.32 1.33 -14.23
N SER A 91 -5.10 0.67 -13.09
CA SER A 91 -6.10 0.54 -12.03
C SER A 91 -5.67 1.41 -10.84
N THR A 92 -5.44 0.81 -9.66
CA THR A 92 -4.84 1.52 -8.50
C THR A 92 -3.43 2.06 -8.79
N GLY A 93 -2.79 1.65 -9.90
CA GLY A 93 -1.49 2.17 -10.32
C GLY A 93 -0.27 1.40 -9.83
N GLY A 94 -0.41 0.14 -9.41
CA GLY A 94 0.72 -0.65 -8.90
C GLY A 94 1.86 -0.84 -9.90
N PHE A 95 1.56 -1.00 -11.19
CA PHE A 95 2.58 -1.09 -12.25
C PHE A 95 3.23 0.28 -12.49
N SER A 96 2.43 1.33 -12.64
CA SER A 96 2.93 2.70 -12.76
C SER A 96 3.84 3.11 -11.60
N ASP A 97 3.45 2.82 -10.36
CA ASP A 97 4.26 3.07 -9.16
C ASP A 97 5.58 2.28 -9.20
N CYS A 98 5.52 1.00 -9.56
CA CYS A 98 6.73 0.19 -9.78
C CYS A 98 7.67 0.81 -10.82
N LEU A 99 7.17 1.18 -11.99
CA LEU A 99 7.98 1.81 -13.05
C LEU A 99 8.63 3.13 -12.58
N ARG A 100 7.87 3.95 -11.85
CA ARG A 100 8.38 5.22 -11.30
C ARG A 100 9.48 5.01 -10.28
N GLN A 101 9.28 4.09 -9.33
CA GLN A 101 10.29 3.75 -8.33
C GLN A 101 11.54 3.11 -8.95
N TYR A 102 11.38 2.36 -10.05
CA TYR A 102 12.49 1.74 -10.76
C TYR A 102 13.30 2.71 -11.63
N GLY A 103 12.76 3.90 -11.92
CA GLY A 103 13.49 4.99 -12.59
C GLY A 103 12.90 5.50 -13.91
N ALA A 104 11.69 5.05 -14.32
CA ALA A 104 11.04 5.56 -15.53
C ALA A 104 10.88 7.09 -15.46
N SER A 105 11.27 7.82 -16.51
CA SER A 105 11.20 9.29 -16.53
C SER A 105 9.77 9.81 -16.64
N ARG A 106 8.89 9.05 -17.29
CA ARG A 106 7.46 9.30 -17.41
C ARG A 106 6.70 7.99 -17.60
N VAL A 107 5.52 7.92 -17.02
CA VAL A 107 4.57 6.82 -17.23
C VAL A 107 3.25 7.42 -17.69
N TYR A 108 2.76 6.98 -18.83
CA TYR A 108 1.40 7.24 -19.30
C TYR A 108 0.52 6.07 -18.83
N GLY A 109 -0.54 6.34 -18.08
CA GLY A 109 -1.51 5.31 -17.70
C GLY A 109 -2.80 5.47 -18.47
N VAL A 110 -3.36 4.35 -18.95
CA VAL A 110 -4.62 4.26 -19.72
C VAL A 110 -5.56 3.27 -19.04
#